data_AF-R5YPZ4-F1
#
_entry.id   AF-R5YPZ4-F1
#
_cell.length_a   1.000
_cell.length_b   1.000
_cell.length_c   1.000
_cell.angle_alpha   90.00
_cell.angle_beta   90.00
_cell.angle_gamma   90.00
#
_symmetry.space_group_name_H-M   'P 1'
#
loop_
_entity.id
_entity.type
_entity.pdbx_description
1 polymer ?
#
loop_
_entity_poly.entity_id
_entity_poly.type
_entity_poly.pdbx_seq_one_letter_code
_entity_poly.pdbx_strand_id
1 'polypeptide(L)'
;MLVVGFYQIDGKNPAKDAGLRIGDRIIKINDTDINIISDLTSSIKDNTEVLEVTYERNNKTYNTKINLYKDSNNVYKTGLYVKDKIIGIGTLTFIDPNTKMYGALGHEIMEKTTGTKFEIKDGTIFKSNVTGIDKGTRNSPGGKRASYMLDDTYGTITKNEINGIYGVYNKNIDTANLIEVADSSSIKLGKAYFTTVIKDDTKETFEINILKINKNDATKNIFFEITDEKLLKRTNGVVQGMSGSPIIQDGKLIGAVTHVVVDDSSKGYGIFITSMLKEIEN
;
A
#
# COMPACT_ATOMS: atom_id res chain seq x y z
N MET A 1 13.05 -2.16 -10.69
CA MET A 1 12.28 -3.42 -10.85
C MET A 1 12.64 -4.41 -9.75
N LEU A 2 11.67 -4.93 -8.99
CA LEU A 2 11.90 -5.77 -7.80
C LEU A 2 11.81 -7.27 -8.13
N VAL A 3 12.78 -8.06 -7.68
CA VAL A 3 12.77 -9.53 -7.80
C VAL A 3 11.87 -10.13 -6.72
N VAL A 4 10.80 -10.81 -7.15
CA VAL A 4 9.80 -11.42 -6.26
C VAL A 4 9.79 -12.95 -6.34
N GLY A 5 10.61 -13.55 -7.20
CA GLY A 5 10.72 -15.00 -7.29
C GLY A 5 11.56 -15.44 -8.48
N PHE A 6 11.61 -16.77 -8.66
CA PHE A 6 12.34 -17.41 -9.74
C PHE A 6 11.51 -18.55 -10.35
N TYR A 7 11.76 -18.85 -11.62
CA TYR A 7 11.22 -20.04 -12.29
C TYR A 7 12.32 -20.79 -13.04
N GLN A 8 12.06 -22.08 -13.28
CA GLN A 8 12.96 -22.96 -13.99
C GLN A 8 12.73 -22.92 -15.50
N ILE A 9 13.83 -23.04 -16.24
CA ILE A 9 13.84 -23.31 -17.68
C ILE A 9 14.58 -24.62 -17.88
N ASP A 10 13.85 -25.67 -18.28
CA ASP A 10 14.37 -27.03 -18.43
C ASP A 10 15.22 -27.49 -17.24
N GLY A 11 14.72 -27.25 -16.03
CA GLY A 11 15.38 -27.60 -14.76
C GLY A 11 16.47 -26.64 -14.28
N LYS A 12 16.81 -25.59 -15.05
CA LYS A 12 17.85 -24.60 -14.72
C LYS A 12 17.25 -23.35 -14.09
N ASN A 13 17.98 -22.64 -13.20
CA ASN A 13 17.49 -21.44 -12.51
C ASN A 13 18.42 -20.25 -12.76
N PRO A 14 18.42 -19.66 -13.95
CA PRO A 14 19.57 -18.88 -14.41
C PRO A 14 19.87 -17.64 -13.57
N ALA A 15 18.83 -16.89 -13.21
CA ALA A 15 18.96 -15.73 -12.33
C ALA A 15 19.36 -16.10 -10.89
N LYS A 16 18.85 -17.22 -10.37
CA LYS A 16 19.21 -17.70 -9.03
C LYS A 16 20.65 -18.18 -9.00
N ASP A 17 21.08 -18.88 -10.05
CA ASP A 17 22.46 -19.37 -10.25
C ASP A 17 23.44 -18.18 -10.40
N ALA A 18 22.97 -17.06 -10.97
CA ALA A 18 23.70 -15.79 -11.02
C ALA A 18 23.75 -15.03 -9.66
N GLY A 19 23.24 -15.62 -8.57
CA GLY A 19 23.34 -15.06 -7.22
C GLY A 19 22.30 -13.98 -6.88
N LEU A 20 21.29 -13.77 -7.73
CA LEU A 20 20.15 -12.92 -7.41
C LEU A 20 19.29 -13.57 -6.32
N ARG A 21 18.61 -12.72 -5.54
CA ARG A 21 17.77 -13.11 -4.41
C ARG A 21 16.43 -12.37 -4.47
N ILE A 22 15.41 -12.98 -3.87
CA ILE A 22 14.14 -12.30 -3.61
C ILE A 22 14.45 -11.04 -2.79
N GLY A 23 13.93 -9.89 -3.22
CA GLY A 23 14.19 -8.59 -2.63
C GLY A 23 15.26 -7.75 -3.34
N ASP A 24 16.02 -8.32 -4.28
CA ASP A 24 16.94 -7.52 -5.10
C ASP A 24 16.17 -6.57 -6.00
N ARG A 25 16.66 -5.32 -6.11
CA ARG A 25 16.14 -4.37 -7.08
C ARG A 25 17.06 -4.29 -8.28
N ILE A 26 16.60 -4.75 -9.43
CA ILE A 26 17.30 -4.53 -10.69
C ILE A 26 17.10 -3.07 -11.12
N ILE A 27 18.22 -2.38 -11.36
CA ILE A 27 18.26 -0.97 -11.76
C ILE A 27 18.80 -0.77 -13.17
N LYS A 28 19.70 -1.65 -13.65
CA LYS A 28 20.20 -1.63 -15.03
C LYS A 28 20.30 -3.02 -15.61
N ILE A 29 20.05 -3.10 -16.90
CA ILE A 29 20.38 -4.25 -17.74
C ILE A 29 21.36 -3.81 -18.81
N ASN A 30 22.51 -4.46 -18.86
CA ASN A 30 23.68 -3.97 -19.57
C ASN A 30 23.94 -2.51 -19.15
N ASP A 31 24.17 -1.61 -20.09
CA ASP A 31 24.38 -0.18 -19.82
C ASP A 31 23.10 0.66 -19.81
N THR A 32 21.92 0.03 -19.80
CA THR A 32 20.62 0.73 -19.89
C THR A 32 19.85 0.68 -18.57
N ASP A 33 19.41 1.84 -18.09
CA ASP A 33 18.51 1.95 -16.94
C ASP A 33 17.17 1.28 -17.24
N ILE A 34 16.65 0.50 -16.28
CA ILE A 34 15.35 -0.16 -16.41
C ILE A 34 14.37 0.31 -15.33
N ASN A 35 13.13 0.54 -15.74
CA ASN A 35 12.05 0.97 -14.86
C ASN A 35 10.84 0.02 -14.93
N ILE A 36 10.43 -0.35 -16.14
CA ILE A 36 9.25 -1.18 -16.41
C ILE A 36 9.64 -2.53 -17.01
N ILE A 37 8.76 -3.53 -16.87
CA ILE A 37 8.98 -4.90 -17.37
C ILE A 37 9.31 -4.89 -18.87
N SER A 38 8.73 -3.97 -19.65
CA SER A 38 9.03 -3.86 -21.08
C SER A 38 10.48 -3.47 -21.37
N ASP A 39 11.16 -2.77 -20.46
CA ASP A 39 12.59 -2.42 -20.61
C ASP A 39 13.45 -3.68 -20.52
N LEU A 40 13.13 -4.56 -19.55
CA LEU A 40 13.79 -5.85 -19.38
C LEU A 40 13.54 -6.75 -20.60
N THR A 41 12.29 -6.87 -21.05
CA THR A 41 11.99 -7.74 -22.20
C THR A 41 12.64 -7.21 -23.49
N SER A 42 12.67 -5.89 -23.69
CA SER A 42 13.31 -5.28 -24.86
C SER A 42 14.83 -5.41 -24.86
N SER A 43 15.43 -5.61 -23.68
CA SER A 43 16.88 -5.87 -23.53
C SER A 43 17.27 -7.30 -23.94
N ILE A 44 16.31 -8.21 -24.08
CA ILE A 44 16.51 -9.60 -24.50
C ILE A 44 16.20 -9.71 -25.99
N LYS A 45 17.23 -9.84 -26.83
CA LYS A 45 17.12 -10.04 -28.29
C LYS A 45 17.36 -11.51 -28.64
N ASP A 46 17.09 -11.90 -29.89
CA ASP A 46 17.22 -13.30 -30.37
C ASP A 46 18.62 -13.91 -30.27
N ASN A 47 19.66 -13.10 -30.02
CA ASN A 47 21.05 -13.52 -29.83
C ASN A 47 21.61 -13.17 -28.43
N THR A 48 20.77 -12.74 -27.49
CA THR A 48 21.20 -12.40 -26.13
C THR A 48 21.38 -13.69 -25.32
N GLU A 49 22.59 -14.22 -25.25
CA GLU A 49 22.92 -15.40 -24.42
C GLU A 49 23.28 -15.03 -22.99
N VAL A 50 23.77 -13.80 -22.76
CA VAL A 50 24.18 -13.31 -21.45
C VAL A 50 23.60 -11.92 -21.24
N LEU A 51 23.14 -11.67 -20.02
CA LEU A 51 22.52 -10.43 -19.62
C LEU A 51 23.27 -9.88 -18.40
N GLU A 52 23.89 -8.72 -18.55
CA GLU A 52 24.56 -8.04 -17.43
C GLU A 52 23.51 -7.31 -16.60
N VAL A 53 23.54 -7.51 -15.29
CA VAL A 53 22.52 -7.01 -14.37
C VAL A 53 23.20 -6.19 -13.29
N THR A 54 22.86 -4.90 -13.22
CA THR A 54 23.16 -4.08 -12.03
C THR A 54 21.94 -4.08 -11.12
N TYR A 55 22.15 -4.48 -9.87
CA TYR A 55 21.09 -4.56 -8.88
C TYR A 55 21.50 -3.96 -7.53
N GLU A 56 20.51 -3.56 -6.76
CA GLU A 56 20.68 -3.08 -5.40
C GLU A 56 20.17 -4.10 -4.38
N ARG A 57 20.94 -4.27 -3.32
CA ARG A 57 20.62 -5.10 -2.16
C ARG A 57 21.12 -4.39 -0.92
N ASN A 58 20.26 -4.15 0.07
CA ASN A 58 20.63 -3.43 1.31
C ASN A 58 21.33 -2.08 1.05
N ASN A 59 20.79 -1.27 0.13
CA ASN A 59 21.33 0.04 -0.27
C ASN A 59 22.76 0.01 -0.83
N LYS A 60 23.22 -1.15 -1.32
CA LYS A 60 24.49 -1.30 -2.03
C LYS A 60 24.25 -1.82 -3.43
N THR A 61 25.01 -1.30 -4.38
CA THR A 61 24.95 -1.69 -5.80
C THR A 61 25.91 -2.84 -6.08
N TYR A 62 25.45 -3.81 -6.86
CA TYR A 62 26.17 -5.01 -7.26
C TYR A 62 25.97 -5.25 -8.75
N ASN A 63 26.87 -6.03 -9.34
CA ASN A 63 26.77 -6.49 -10.72
C ASN A 63 26.80 -8.02 -10.77
N THR A 64 26.00 -8.62 -11.66
CA THR A 64 26.07 -10.05 -11.97
C THR A 64 25.78 -10.29 -13.46
N LYS A 65 25.99 -11.52 -13.92
CA LYS A 65 25.69 -11.96 -15.29
C LYS A 65 24.74 -13.14 -15.24
N ILE A 66 23.62 -13.03 -15.95
CA ILE A 66 22.66 -14.12 -16.12
C ILE A 66 22.90 -14.77 -17.48
N ASN A 67 23.19 -16.07 -17.49
CA ASN A 67 23.22 -16.87 -18.72
C ASN A 67 21.78 -17.23 -19.11
N LEU A 68 21.25 -16.71 -20.20
CA LEU A 68 19.87 -16.95 -20.61
C LEU A 68 19.72 -18.34 -21.24
N TYR A 69 18.55 -18.96 -21.03
CA TYR A 69 18.19 -20.23 -21.68
C TYR A 69 16.91 -20.06 -22.45
N LYS A 70 16.77 -20.81 -23.54
CA LYS A 70 15.55 -20.82 -24.33
C LYS A 70 14.51 -21.74 -23.70
N ASP A 71 13.25 -21.31 -23.75
CA ASP A 71 12.13 -22.19 -23.45
C ASP A 71 11.75 -23.08 -24.65
N SER A 72 10.70 -23.89 -24.49
CA SER A 72 10.17 -24.75 -25.55
C SER A 72 9.68 -23.99 -26.79
N ASN A 73 9.47 -22.67 -26.70
CA ASN A 73 9.10 -21.80 -27.81
C ASN A 73 10.32 -21.09 -28.44
N ASN A 74 11.55 -21.51 -28.09
CA ASN A 74 12.81 -20.95 -28.59
C ASN A 74 13.03 -19.48 -28.17
N VAL A 75 12.42 -19.03 -27.06
CA VAL A 75 12.54 -17.66 -26.53
C VAL A 75 13.49 -17.63 -25.33
N TYR A 76 14.46 -16.72 -25.31
CA TYR A 76 15.35 -16.54 -24.16
C TYR A 76 14.62 -16.07 -22.91
N LYS A 77 14.92 -16.72 -21.79
CA LYS A 77 14.33 -16.46 -20.46
C LYS A 77 15.41 -16.24 -19.42
N THR A 78 15.12 -15.33 -18.49
CA THR A 78 15.98 -14.99 -17.35
C THR A 78 15.76 -15.91 -16.15
N GLY A 79 14.60 -16.55 -16.06
CA GLY A 79 14.17 -17.27 -14.84
C GLY A 79 13.75 -16.34 -13.69
N LEU A 80 13.51 -15.05 -13.96
CA LEU A 80 13.08 -14.06 -12.98
C LEU A 80 11.56 -13.88 -12.94
N TYR A 81 10.97 -13.91 -11.76
CA TYR A 81 9.72 -13.21 -11.50
C TYR A 81 10.01 -11.83 -10.93
N VAL A 82 9.56 -10.79 -11.64
CA VAL A 82 9.78 -9.40 -11.29
C VAL A 82 8.47 -8.63 -11.19
N LYS A 83 8.48 -7.58 -10.38
CA LYS A 83 7.41 -6.57 -10.26
C LYS A 83 7.98 -5.18 -10.49
N ASP A 84 7.31 -4.40 -11.31
CA ASP A 84 7.55 -2.97 -11.51
C ASP A 84 6.40 -2.10 -10.98
N LYS A 85 5.19 -2.66 -10.87
CA LYS A 85 3.99 -1.97 -10.40
C LYS A 85 3.25 -2.74 -9.31
N ILE A 86 2.64 -1.97 -8.39
CA ILE A 86 1.64 -2.46 -7.44
C ILE A 86 0.35 -1.67 -7.67
N ILE A 87 -0.78 -2.38 -7.63
CA ILE A 87 -2.11 -1.79 -7.58
C ILE A 87 -2.78 -2.32 -6.31
N GLY A 88 -3.42 -1.42 -5.56
CA GLY A 88 -4.11 -1.76 -4.34
C GLY A 88 -5.27 -0.81 -4.08
N ILE A 89 -6.10 -1.17 -3.09
CA ILE A 89 -7.20 -0.35 -2.61
C ILE A 89 -6.74 0.34 -1.34
N GLY A 90 -6.84 1.66 -1.32
CA GLY A 90 -6.52 2.48 -0.15
C GLY A 90 -7.61 3.49 0.13
N THR A 91 -7.75 3.89 1.39
CA THR A 91 -8.66 4.97 1.78
C THR A 91 -7.86 6.27 1.92
N LEU A 92 -8.33 7.34 1.28
CA LEU A 92 -7.85 8.70 1.54
C LEU A 92 -8.28 9.11 2.95
N THR A 93 -7.31 9.44 3.80
CA THR A 93 -7.56 9.83 5.19
C THR A 93 -7.96 11.30 5.29
N PHE A 94 -7.15 12.18 4.71
CA PHE A 94 -7.37 13.62 4.75
C PHE A 94 -6.83 14.24 3.48
N ILE A 95 -7.33 15.43 3.18
CA ILE A 95 -6.76 16.34 2.19
C ILE A 95 -6.70 17.70 2.87
N ASP A 96 -5.52 18.30 2.94
CA ASP A 96 -5.38 19.68 3.41
C ASP A 96 -5.97 20.62 2.34
N PRO A 97 -7.02 21.39 2.65
CA PRO A 97 -7.67 22.26 1.67
C PRO A 97 -6.77 23.38 1.16
N ASN A 98 -5.73 23.77 1.90
CA ASN A 98 -4.86 24.89 1.52
C ASN A 98 -3.78 24.46 0.52
N THR A 99 -3.11 23.34 0.79
CA THR A 99 -1.98 22.86 -0.02
C THR A 99 -2.37 21.79 -1.03
N LYS A 100 -3.57 21.20 -0.89
CA LYS A 100 -4.01 19.96 -1.56
C LYS A 100 -3.14 18.74 -1.27
N MET A 101 -2.24 18.81 -0.30
CA MET A 101 -1.50 17.63 0.16
C MET A 101 -2.47 16.67 0.85
N TYR A 102 -2.30 15.37 0.62
CA TYR A 102 -3.15 14.35 1.23
C TYR A 102 -2.31 13.29 1.94
N GLY A 103 -2.96 12.58 2.88
CA GLY A 103 -2.45 11.35 3.47
C GLY A 103 -3.46 10.21 3.33
N ALA A 104 -2.97 8.98 3.19
CA ALA A 104 -3.79 7.78 3.04
C ALA A 104 -3.17 6.56 3.73
N LEU A 105 -3.97 5.50 3.89
CA LEU A 105 -3.65 4.20 4.50
C LEU A 105 -3.31 4.20 6.00
N GLY A 106 -2.50 5.15 6.48
CA GLY A 106 -1.99 5.14 7.85
C GLY A 106 -0.87 4.10 8.10
N HIS A 107 -0.29 3.55 7.04
CA HIS A 107 0.90 2.67 7.04
C HIS A 107 1.58 2.69 5.66
N GLU A 108 2.80 2.16 5.59
CA GLU A 108 3.57 2.03 4.35
C GLU A 108 3.03 0.92 3.43
N ILE A 109 3.27 1.05 2.12
CA ILE A 109 3.10 -0.05 1.17
C ILE A 109 4.35 -0.94 1.23
N MET A 110 4.14 -2.20 1.62
CA MET A 110 5.15 -3.25 1.58
C MET A 110 4.86 -4.26 0.47
N GLU A 111 5.91 -4.82 -0.13
CA GLU A 111 5.77 -5.97 -1.02
C GLU A 111 5.80 -7.26 -0.18
N LYS A 112 4.68 -8.02 -0.23
CA LYS A 112 4.43 -9.13 0.71
C LYS A 112 5.42 -10.29 0.61
N THR A 113 5.96 -10.56 -0.58
CA THR A 113 6.88 -11.70 -0.79
C THR A 113 8.29 -11.38 -0.29
N THR A 114 8.74 -10.14 -0.49
CA THR A 114 10.07 -9.69 -0.09
C THR A 114 10.11 -9.11 1.32
N GLY A 115 8.97 -8.65 1.84
CA GLY A 115 8.88 -7.95 3.13
C GLY A 115 9.51 -6.56 3.13
N THR A 116 9.86 -6.02 1.96
CA THR A 116 10.51 -4.72 1.85
C THR A 116 9.51 -3.60 1.58
N LYS A 117 9.83 -2.40 2.08
CA LYS A 117 9.10 -1.17 1.73
C LYS A 117 9.19 -0.98 0.22
N PHE A 118 8.05 -0.79 -0.43
CA PHE A 118 8.03 -0.53 -1.86
C PHE A 118 8.56 0.88 -2.13
N GLU A 119 9.61 1.00 -2.94
CA GLU A 119 10.15 2.31 -3.32
C GLU A 119 9.25 2.93 -4.39
N ILE A 120 8.78 4.15 -4.12
CA ILE A 120 7.96 4.92 -5.04
C ILE A 120 8.89 5.86 -5.82
N LYS A 121 9.04 5.62 -7.12
CA LYS A 121 9.58 6.60 -8.06
C LYS A 121 8.47 7.54 -8.54
N ASP A 122 7.36 6.93 -8.91
CA ASP A 122 6.18 7.56 -9.48
C ASP A 122 4.93 6.77 -9.05
N GLY A 123 3.84 7.48 -8.79
CA GLY A 123 2.62 6.87 -8.32
C GLY A 123 1.41 7.77 -8.55
N THR A 124 0.24 7.15 -8.64
CA THR A 124 -1.01 7.84 -8.96
C THR A 124 -2.13 7.23 -8.13
N ILE A 125 -2.99 8.09 -7.58
CA ILE A 125 -4.28 7.69 -7.06
C ILE A 125 -5.34 7.92 -8.14
N PHE A 126 -6.26 6.99 -8.29
CA PHE A 126 -7.31 7.02 -9.31
C PHE A 126 -8.60 6.47 -8.71
N LYS A 127 -9.72 6.72 -9.39
CA LYS A 127 -11.03 6.34 -8.89
C LYS A 127 -11.17 4.82 -8.76
N SER A 128 -11.80 4.39 -7.68
CA SER A 128 -12.21 3.02 -7.46
C SER A 128 -13.63 2.96 -6.91
N ASN A 129 -14.40 1.94 -7.30
CA ASN A 129 -15.71 1.66 -6.72
C ASN A 129 -15.68 0.34 -5.97
N VAL A 130 -16.22 0.31 -4.75
CA VAL A 130 -16.31 -0.93 -3.95
C VAL A 130 -17.42 -1.82 -4.49
N THR A 131 -17.07 -2.90 -5.17
CA THR A 131 -18.01 -3.85 -5.77
C THR A 131 -18.45 -4.95 -4.82
N GLY A 132 -17.72 -5.14 -3.71
CA GLY A 132 -18.08 -6.11 -2.69
C GLY A 132 -17.10 -6.18 -1.54
N ILE A 133 -17.41 -7.05 -0.58
CA ILE A 133 -16.59 -7.32 0.59
C ILE A 133 -16.40 -8.83 0.69
N ASP A 134 -15.15 -9.27 0.79
CA ASP A 134 -14.77 -10.57 1.33
C ASP A 134 -14.72 -10.44 2.85
N LYS A 135 -15.52 -11.25 3.54
CA LYS A 135 -15.58 -11.21 5.01
C LYS A 135 -14.26 -11.70 5.60
N GLY A 136 -13.84 -11.08 6.70
CA GLY A 136 -12.74 -11.61 7.50
C GLY A 136 -13.09 -12.95 8.12
N THR A 137 -12.08 -13.77 8.34
CA THR A 137 -12.17 -15.00 9.14
C THR A 137 -11.07 -14.98 10.19
N ARG A 138 -11.16 -15.88 11.17
CA ARG A 138 -10.10 -16.00 12.18
C ARG A 138 -8.75 -16.25 11.48
N ASN A 139 -7.75 -15.45 11.82
CA ASN A 139 -6.40 -15.46 11.24
C ASN A 139 -6.28 -15.01 9.78
N SER A 140 -7.36 -14.57 9.13
CA SER A 140 -7.30 -14.05 7.77
C SER A 140 -8.19 -12.81 7.63
N PRO A 141 -7.62 -11.60 7.57
CA PRO A 141 -8.43 -10.43 7.31
C PRO A 141 -9.09 -10.54 5.95
N GLY A 142 -10.37 -10.14 5.89
CA GLY A 142 -11.11 -10.03 4.65
C GLY A 142 -10.61 -8.86 3.82
N GLY A 143 -11.33 -8.49 2.77
CA GLY A 143 -10.92 -7.37 1.93
C GLY A 143 -12.08 -6.73 1.16
N LYS A 144 -11.89 -5.46 0.82
CA LYS A 144 -12.73 -4.81 -0.19
C LYS A 144 -12.37 -5.36 -1.57
N ARG A 145 -13.40 -5.65 -2.37
CA ARG A 145 -13.26 -5.83 -3.81
C ARG A 145 -13.64 -4.52 -4.47
N ALA A 146 -12.84 -4.10 -5.45
CA ALA A 146 -13.10 -2.86 -6.18
C ALA A 146 -12.87 -3.01 -7.68
N SER A 147 -13.59 -2.21 -8.46
CA SER A 147 -13.23 -1.91 -9.84
C SER A 147 -12.38 -0.65 -9.89
N TYR A 148 -11.45 -0.60 -10.85
CA TYR A 148 -10.46 0.46 -10.99
C TYR A 148 -10.71 1.24 -12.28
N MET A 149 -10.75 2.57 -12.19
CA MET A 149 -10.85 3.46 -13.36
C MET A 149 -9.51 4.17 -13.53
N LEU A 150 -8.56 3.50 -14.19
CA LEU A 150 -7.16 3.94 -14.26
C LEU A 150 -6.99 5.31 -14.92
N ASP A 151 -7.90 5.67 -15.84
CA ASP A 151 -7.88 6.95 -16.55
C ASP A 151 -8.46 8.11 -15.72
N ASP A 152 -9.23 7.81 -14.67
CA ASP A 152 -9.83 8.83 -13.79
C ASP A 152 -8.93 9.11 -12.59
N THR A 153 -7.88 9.89 -12.82
CA THR A 153 -6.83 10.18 -11.83
C THR A 153 -7.21 11.30 -10.86
N TYR A 154 -6.82 11.15 -9.60
CA TYR A 154 -7.18 12.03 -8.49
C TYR A 154 -5.97 12.77 -7.91
N GLY A 155 -4.74 12.31 -8.18
CA GLY A 155 -3.53 12.86 -7.59
C GLY A 155 -2.31 11.98 -7.81
N THR A 156 -1.17 12.45 -7.31
CA THR A 156 0.12 11.74 -7.36
C THR A 156 0.47 11.15 -6.00
N ILE A 157 1.31 10.12 -5.99
CA ILE A 157 1.94 9.61 -4.76
C ILE A 157 3.41 10.01 -4.82
N THR A 158 3.89 10.72 -3.80
CA THR A 158 5.28 11.23 -3.72
C THR A 158 6.06 10.67 -2.54
N LYS A 159 5.39 10.16 -1.49
CA LYS A 159 6.05 9.56 -0.32
C LYS A 159 5.37 8.25 0.10
N ASN A 160 6.18 7.29 0.55
CA ASN A 160 5.76 6.03 1.17
C ASN A 160 6.48 5.89 2.50
N GLU A 161 5.81 6.25 3.60
CA GLU A 161 6.38 6.25 4.93
C GLU A 161 5.62 5.32 5.87
N ILE A 162 6.24 4.99 7.00
CA ILE A 162 5.71 4.04 7.98
C ILE A 162 4.32 4.45 8.52
N ASN A 163 4.01 5.74 8.46
CA ASN A 163 2.76 6.34 8.92
C ASN A 163 1.75 6.59 7.78
N GLY A 164 2.05 6.28 6.52
CA GLY A 164 1.13 6.46 5.41
C GLY A 164 1.79 6.70 4.06
N ILE A 165 0.94 6.85 3.05
CA ILE A 165 1.33 7.36 1.74
C ILE A 165 0.83 8.78 1.58
N TYR A 166 1.64 9.61 0.90
CA TYR A 166 1.37 11.03 0.75
C TYR A 166 1.62 11.49 -0.67
N GLY A 167 0.98 12.59 -1.04
CA GLY A 167 1.18 13.25 -2.33
C GLY A 167 0.23 14.40 -2.55
N VAL A 168 0.05 14.79 -3.80
CA VAL A 168 -0.72 15.97 -4.20
C VAL A 168 -2.06 15.54 -4.79
N TYR A 169 -3.15 16.08 -4.26
CA TYR A 169 -4.49 15.89 -4.78
C TYR A 169 -4.79 16.90 -5.89
N ASN A 170 -5.22 16.42 -7.06
CA ASN A 170 -5.34 17.26 -8.26
C ASN A 170 -6.78 17.72 -8.55
N LYS A 171 -7.78 17.08 -7.96
CA LYS A 171 -9.19 17.46 -8.19
C LYS A 171 -9.63 18.63 -7.31
N ASN A 172 -10.84 19.10 -7.56
CA ASN A 172 -11.50 20.08 -6.69
C ASN A 172 -11.90 19.40 -5.38
N ILE A 173 -11.71 20.12 -4.28
CA ILE A 173 -12.04 19.67 -2.93
C ILE A 173 -13.29 20.43 -2.50
N ASP A 174 -14.24 19.73 -1.89
CA ASP A 174 -15.37 20.37 -1.22
C ASP A 174 -14.90 20.94 0.11
N THR A 175 -14.89 22.27 0.22
CA THR A 175 -14.50 22.99 1.44
C THR A 175 -15.71 23.41 2.28
N ALA A 176 -16.93 22.99 1.94
CA ALA A 176 -18.12 23.34 2.70
C ALA A 176 -18.20 22.60 4.06
N ASN A 177 -17.58 21.42 4.15
CA ASN A 177 -17.68 20.53 5.30
C ASN A 177 -16.29 20.16 5.85
N LEU A 178 -15.50 21.17 6.22
CA LEU A 178 -14.20 20.94 6.84
C LEU A 178 -14.34 20.33 8.23
N ILE A 179 -13.44 19.41 8.56
CA ILE A 179 -13.33 18.80 9.88
C ILE A 179 -12.09 19.32 10.59
N GLU A 180 -12.24 19.72 11.85
CA GLU A 180 -11.12 20.17 12.66
C GLU A 180 -10.24 18.97 13.08
N VAL A 181 -8.93 19.19 13.11
CA VAL A 181 -7.96 18.20 13.61
C VAL A 181 -7.87 18.31 15.13
N ALA A 182 -7.95 17.17 15.82
CA ALA A 182 -7.78 17.13 17.27
C ALA A 182 -6.31 17.05 17.68
N ASP A 183 -5.98 17.64 18.83
CA ASP A 183 -4.72 17.35 19.50
C ASP A 183 -4.76 15.93 20.11
N SER A 184 -3.64 15.20 20.02
CA SER A 184 -3.51 13.84 20.54
C SER A 184 -3.81 13.71 22.05
N SER A 185 -3.64 14.78 22.83
CA SER A 185 -3.96 14.82 24.26
C SER A 185 -5.47 14.89 24.54
N SER A 186 -6.26 15.32 23.56
CA SER A 186 -7.72 15.46 23.69
C SER A 186 -8.49 14.15 23.44
N ILE A 187 -7.81 13.13 22.91
CA ILE A 187 -8.39 11.82 22.59
C ILE A 187 -8.70 11.06 23.89
N LYS A 188 -9.91 10.51 23.98
CA LYS A 188 -10.42 9.81 25.17
C LYS A 188 -10.77 8.36 24.85
N LEU A 189 -10.74 7.52 25.87
CA LEU A 189 -11.34 6.18 25.81
C LEU A 189 -12.85 6.29 25.65
N GLY A 190 -13.47 5.26 25.07
CA GLY A 190 -14.92 5.22 24.86
C GLY A 190 -15.33 5.51 23.43
N LYS A 191 -16.55 6.02 23.28
CA LYS A 191 -17.23 6.18 21.99
C LYS A 191 -16.42 7.03 21.00
N ALA A 192 -16.30 6.53 19.78
CA ALA A 192 -15.82 7.25 18.62
C ALA A 192 -16.48 6.68 17.35
N TYR A 193 -16.11 7.22 16.19
CA TYR A 193 -16.60 6.75 14.91
C TYR A 193 -15.45 6.66 13.91
N PHE A 194 -15.65 5.91 12.84
CA PHE A 194 -14.79 6.01 11.68
C PHE A 194 -15.61 5.98 10.39
N THR A 195 -15.11 6.65 9.35
CA THR A 195 -15.79 6.78 8.06
C THR A 195 -15.13 5.89 7.03
N THR A 196 -15.88 5.05 6.33
CA THR A 196 -15.35 4.18 5.28
C THR A 196 -16.39 3.89 4.19
N VAL A 197 -15.96 3.27 3.10
CA VAL A 197 -16.84 2.83 2.00
C VAL A 197 -16.92 1.32 1.99
N ILE A 198 -18.12 0.75 2.09
CA ILE A 198 -18.37 -0.70 2.03
C ILE A 198 -19.19 -1.13 0.79
N LYS A 199 -19.69 -0.17 0.02
CA LYS A 199 -20.43 -0.40 -1.22
C LYS A 199 -20.36 0.85 -2.11
N ASP A 200 -20.10 0.63 -3.40
CA ASP A 200 -20.03 1.66 -4.43
C ASP A 200 -19.03 2.77 -4.06
N ASP A 201 -19.48 4.01 -3.96
CA ASP A 201 -18.69 5.19 -3.55
C ASP A 201 -19.34 5.91 -2.34
N THR A 202 -20.20 5.20 -1.60
CA THR A 202 -20.96 5.78 -0.49
C THR A 202 -20.13 5.78 0.79
N LYS A 203 -19.81 6.98 1.28
CA LYS A 203 -19.17 7.18 2.58
C LYS A 203 -20.19 6.90 3.69
N GLU A 204 -19.87 5.97 4.58
CA GLU A 204 -20.69 5.62 5.73
C GLU A 204 -19.86 5.72 7.01
N THR A 205 -20.50 6.17 8.09
CA THR A 205 -19.88 6.33 9.40
C THR A 205 -20.35 5.22 10.33
N PHE A 206 -19.41 4.54 10.97
CA PHE A 206 -19.67 3.40 11.84
C PHE A 206 -19.12 3.66 13.24
N GLU A 207 -19.87 3.20 14.25
CA GLU A 207 -19.49 3.33 15.65
C GLU A 207 -18.36 2.38 16.04
N ILE A 208 -17.42 2.90 16.82
CA ILE A 208 -16.33 2.15 17.45
C ILE A 208 -16.21 2.55 18.92
N ASN A 209 -15.53 1.72 19.69
CA ASN A 209 -15.17 1.98 21.08
C ASN A 209 -13.64 1.96 21.23
N ILE A 210 -13.05 3.06 21.67
CA ILE A 210 -11.62 3.20 21.93
C ILE A 210 -11.31 2.55 23.28
N LEU A 211 -10.54 1.46 23.22
CA LEU A 211 -10.20 0.62 24.37
C LEU A 211 -8.90 1.04 25.03
N LYS A 212 -7.93 1.53 24.26
CA LYS A 212 -6.62 1.95 24.77
C LYS A 212 -5.97 2.98 23.86
N ILE A 213 -5.19 3.88 24.45
CA ILE A 213 -4.36 4.86 23.74
C ILE A 213 -2.89 4.59 24.08
N ASN A 214 -2.04 4.47 23.05
CA ASN A 214 -0.60 4.28 23.17
C ASN A 214 0.15 5.41 22.46
N LYS A 215 0.61 6.40 23.24
CA LYS A 215 1.30 7.58 22.70
C LYS A 215 2.74 7.30 22.24
N ASN A 216 3.32 6.17 22.63
CA ASN A 216 4.72 5.84 22.38
C ASN A 216 4.91 4.96 21.13
N ASP A 217 3.83 4.46 20.52
CA ASP A 217 3.90 3.70 19.28
C ASP A 217 3.98 4.65 18.08
N ALA A 218 4.75 4.29 17.06
CA ALA A 218 4.87 5.10 15.85
C ALA A 218 3.61 5.04 14.97
N THR A 219 2.85 3.93 15.02
CA THR A 219 1.73 3.66 14.10
C THR A 219 0.46 3.16 14.77
N LYS A 220 0.56 2.46 15.90
CA LYS A 220 -0.59 1.81 16.59
C LYS A 220 -0.96 2.59 17.84
N ASN A 221 -1.46 3.81 17.66
CA ASN A 221 -1.76 4.74 18.74
C ASN A 221 -3.13 4.54 19.39
N ILE A 222 -4.15 4.18 18.61
CA ILE A 222 -5.54 4.04 19.05
C ILE A 222 -5.92 2.58 18.91
N PHE A 223 -6.14 1.87 20.02
CA PHE A 223 -6.69 0.52 19.99
C PHE A 223 -8.20 0.60 20.18
N PHE A 224 -8.95 0.03 19.24
CA PHE A 224 -10.41 0.12 19.22
C PHE A 224 -11.07 -1.22 18.88
N GLU A 225 -12.35 -1.32 19.19
CA GLU A 225 -13.26 -2.35 18.70
C GLU A 225 -14.42 -1.73 17.92
N ILE A 226 -14.92 -2.44 16.91
CA ILE A 226 -16.12 -2.05 16.18
C ILE A 226 -17.34 -2.45 17.01
N THR A 227 -18.21 -1.48 17.31
CA THR A 227 -19.49 -1.71 18.00
C THR A 227 -20.68 -1.67 17.04
N ASP A 228 -20.49 -1.21 15.80
CA ASP A 228 -21.53 -1.15 14.79
C ASP A 228 -21.91 -2.54 14.22
N GLU A 229 -23.12 -3.00 14.54
CA GLU A 229 -23.63 -4.31 14.12
C GLU A 229 -23.80 -4.45 12.61
N LYS A 230 -24.17 -3.36 11.91
CA LYS A 230 -24.37 -3.38 10.46
C LYS A 230 -23.04 -3.64 9.77
N LEU A 231 -21.98 -2.98 10.23
CA LEU A 231 -20.63 -3.19 9.72
C LEU A 231 -20.16 -4.62 10.00
N LEU A 232 -20.23 -5.06 11.27
CA LEU A 232 -19.82 -6.40 11.68
C LEU A 232 -20.51 -7.49 10.86
N LYS A 233 -21.83 -7.37 10.64
CA LYS A 233 -22.58 -8.33 9.82
C LYS A 233 -22.07 -8.40 8.38
N ARG A 234 -21.62 -7.26 7.83
CA ARG A 234 -21.18 -7.15 6.44
C ARG A 234 -19.73 -7.60 6.24
N THR A 235 -18.84 -7.29 7.17
CA THR A 235 -17.38 -7.41 6.99
C THR A 235 -16.74 -8.45 7.91
N ASN A 236 -17.41 -8.82 9.00
CA ASN A 236 -16.85 -9.58 10.12
C ASN A 236 -15.65 -8.85 10.78
N GLY A 237 -15.71 -7.50 10.83
CA GLY A 237 -14.69 -6.67 11.46
C GLY A 237 -13.93 -5.75 10.49
N VAL A 238 -12.71 -5.35 10.87
CA VAL A 238 -11.79 -4.57 10.05
C VAL A 238 -11.27 -5.46 8.91
N VAL A 239 -11.37 -4.98 7.68
CA VAL A 239 -10.92 -5.69 6.46
C VAL A 239 -9.91 -4.86 5.67
N GLN A 240 -9.13 -5.50 4.81
CA GLN A 240 -8.20 -4.83 3.91
C GLN A 240 -8.92 -3.80 3.03
N GLY A 241 -8.30 -2.63 2.85
CA GLY A 241 -8.91 -1.48 2.19
C GLY A 241 -9.69 -0.54 3.12
N MET A 242 -9.83 -0.87 4.41
CA MET A 242 -10.26 0.09 5.44
C MET A 242 -9.10 0.93 5.99
N SER A 243 -7.85 0.49 5.85
CA SER A 243 -6.69 1.29 6.23
C SER A 243 -6.76 2.68 5.57
N GLY A 244 -6.60 3.73 6.38
CA GLY A 244 -6.79 5.13 6.04
C GLY A 244 -8.19 5.67 6.38
N SER A 245 -9.13 4.82 6.84
CA SER A 245 -10.47 5.30 7.20
C SER A 245 -10.40 6.31 8.35
N PRO A 246 -10.89 7.56 8.17
CA PRO A 246 -10.76 8.61 9.17
C PRO A 246 -11.50 8.26 10.45
N ILE A 247 -10.84 8.39 11.61
CA ILE A 247 -11.40 8.19 12.94
C ILE A 247 -11.76 9.55 13.54
N ILE A 248 -13.00 9.68 14.00
CA ILE A 248 -13.61 10.92 14.47
C ILE A 248 -14.10 10.73 15.91
N GLN A 249 -13.75 11.65 16.80
CA GLN A 249 -14.28 11.73 18.16
C GLN A 249 -14.57 13.19 18.50
N ASP A 250 -15.69 13.44 19.18
CA ASP A 250 -16.13 14.80 19.55
C ASP A 250 -16.19 15.77 18.34
N GLY A 251 -16.54 15.25 17.15
CA GLY A 251 -16.63 16.02 15.91
C GLY A 251 -15.29 16.37 15.27
N LYS A 252 -14.16 15.92 15.83
CA LYS A 252 -12.82 16.20 15.33
C LYS A 252 -12.16 14.95 14.74
N LEU A 253 -11.33 15.14 13.73
CA LEU A 253 -10.47 14.09 13.18
C LEU A 253 -9.37 13.79 14.20
N ILE A 254 -9.33 12.56 14.72
CA ILE A 254 -8.35 12.14 15.73
C ILE A 254 -7.29 11.19 15.18
N GLY A 255 -7.58 10.52 14.06
CA GLY A 255 -6.70 9.49 13.53
C GLY A 255 -7.22 8.82 12.28
N ALA A 256 -6.56 7.72 11.92
CA ALA A 256 -6.95 6.87 10.80
C ALA A 256 -6.78 5.40 11.18
N VAL A 257 -7.67 4.52 10.71
CA VAL A 257 -7.48 3.07 10.85
C VAL A 257 -6.19 2.67 10.13
N THR A 258 -5.34 1.85 10.75
CA THR A 258 -4.06 1.41 10.16
C THR A 258 -3.96 -0.10 10.02
N HIS A 259 -4.24 -0.85 11.08
CA HIS A 259 -4.00 -2.30 11.14
C HIS A 259 -5.19 -3.02 11.79
N VAL A 260 -5.44 -4.25 11.35
CA VAL A 260 -6.39 -5.18 11.96
C VAL A 260 -5.68 -6.07 12.98
N VAL A 261 -6.40 -6.47 14.02
CA VAL A 261 -5.96 -7.51 14.96
C VAL A 261 -6.25 -8.87 14.33
N VAL A 262 -5.21 -9.66 14.06
CA VAL A 262 -5.31 -10.86 13.21
C VAL A 262 -6.16 -11.97 13.85
N ASP A 263 -6.09 -12.11 15.17
CA ASP A 263 -6.83 -13.10 15.95
C ASP A 263 -8.25 -12.64 16.33
N ASP A 264 -8.56 -11.35 16.22
CA ASP A 264 -9.88 -10.77 16.44
C ASP A 264 -10.14 -9.59 15.50
N SER A 265 -10.74 -9.89 14.34
CA SER A 265 -11.01 -8.87 13.32
C SER A 265 -12.00 -7.79 13.77
N SER A 266 -12.78 -7.98 14.84
CA SER A 266 -13.63 -6.91 15.38
C SER A 266 -12.81 -5.76 15.97
N LYS A 267 -11.52 -5.99 16.25
CA LYS A 267 -10.60 -5.02 16.81
C LYS A 267 -9.57 -4.55 15.79
N GLY A 268 -9.11 -3.32 15.99
CA GLY A 268 -8.14 -2.67 15.12
C GLY A 268 -7.29 -1.66 15.84
N TYR A 269 -6.32 -1.16 15.09
CA TYR A 269 -5.45 -0.07 15.48
C TYR A 269 -5.69 1.13 14.57
N GLY A 270 -5.59 2.32 15.14
CA GLY A 270 -5.51 3.58 14.44
C GLY A 270 -4.20 4.31 14.75
N ILE A 271 -3.75 5.11 13.79
CA ILE A 271 -2.63 6.05 13.93
C ILE A 271 -3.18 7.43 14.27
N PHE A 272 -2.44 8.22 15.05
CA PHE A 272 -2.82 9.62 15.27
C PHE A 272 -2.75 10.43 13.99
N ILE A 273 -3.73 11.31 13.80
CA ILE A 273 -3.76 12.20 12.64
C ILE A 273 -2.56 13.15 12.63
N THR A 274 -2.12 13.60 13.80
CA THR A 274 -0.96 14.48 13.95
C THR A 274 0.34 13.80 13.54
N SER A 275 0.45 12.48 13.68
CA SER A 275 1.61 11.72 13.16
C SER A 275 1.63 11.70 11.63
N MET A 276 0.47 11.70 10.98
CA MET A 276 0.39 11.74 9.52
C MET A 276 0.60 13.16 8.97
N LEU A 277 0.04 14.18 9.63
CA LEU A 277 0.13 15.58 9.17
C LEU A 277 1.58 16.10 9.15
N LYS A 278 2.42 15.66 10.10
CA LYS A 278 3.85 15.99 10.12
C LYS A 278 4.59 15.67 8.82
N GLU A 279 4.12 14.72 8.02
CA GLU A 279 4.76 14.35 6.75
C GLU A 279 4.50 15.36 5.61
N ILE A 280 3.47 16.18 5.74
CA ILE A 280 3.07 17.18 4.73
C ILE A 280 3.36 18.62 5.14
N GLU A 281 3.75 18.85 6.40
CA GLU A 281 4.11 20.16 6.94
C GLU A 281 5.58 20.56 6.68
N ASN A 282 6.36 19.68 6.04
CA ASN A 282 7.79 19.87 5.75
C ASN A 282 8.07 20.24 4.29
#